data_AF-A0A5E4A5B0-F1
#
_entry.id   AF-A0A5E4A5B0-F1
#
_cell.length_a   1.000
_cell.length_b   1.000
_cell.length_c   1.000
_cell.angle_alpha   90.00
_cell.angle_beta   90.00
_cell.angle_gamma   90.00
#
_symmetry.space_group_name_H-M   'P 1'
#
loop_
_entity.id
_entity.type
_entity.pdbx_description
1 polymer ?
#
loop_
_entity_poly.entity_id
_entity_poly.type
_entity_poly.pdbx_seq_one_letter_code
_entity_poly.pdbx_strand_id
1 'polypeptide(L)'
;MPESGDWRRAQSCPPCRGPRSPAQFCTLASAAGGFISGWGLLCPHEELELCVEGSRWTLQATTMNGRIGVIEIQPDQMQTVNAILIVIMVPIVDAVVYPLIAKCGFNFTSLKKMTVGMFLASMAFVVAAIVQVEIDKTLPVFPQGNEVQIKVLNIGNDNMTISFPGEMVTLGQMSQTKEYMPFDVNKLTSINISSTGSPVSTVTQDFEKGHRYTLLVWAPSQYRVVKDGLNKKPEKGENGIRFVNTFNEVISITMDGRVFENITSHNASEYQFFPSGKKTIIVNSTEISQDCTQDFESSNLEFGSAYTYVIKREGNGCPKLEEFEDIPPNTVNMALQIPQYFLLTCGEVVFSITGLEFSYSQAPSNMKSVLQAGWLLTVAFGNIIVLIVAGAGHFSEQWAEYILFAALLLVVCVIFAIMAKFYTYINPAEVEAQFDEDEKKKDAEKNDLYPTLGPVSQTQM
;
A
#
# COMPACT_ATOMS: atom_id res chain seq x y z
N MET A 1 -73.41 -50.59 33.65
CA MET A 1 -73.10 -50.13 35.02
C MET A 1 -71.93 -50.96 35.53
N PRO A 2 -70.90 -50.40 36.18
CA PRO A 2 -70.63 -48.98 36.53
C PRO A 2 -69.41 -48.42 35.75
N GLU A 3 -69.31 -47.12 35.45
CA GLU A 3 -68.83 -46.00 36.31
C GLU A 3 -67.38 -46.17 36.78
N SER A 4 -66.46 -45.30 36.36
CA SER A 4 -65.93 -44.15 37.13
C SER A 4 -64.40 -44.24 36.96
N GLY A 5 -63.58 -43.21 36.91
CA GLY A 5 -63.65 -41.85 37.40
C GLY A 5 -62.21 -41.47 37.79
N ASP A 6 -61.93 -40.18 37.73
CA ASP A 6 -60.97 -39.50 38.60
C ASP A 6 -59.47 -39.53 38.26
N TRP A 7 -59.12 -38.67 37.30
CA TRP A 7 -57.88 -37.89 37.34
C TRP A 7 -57.99 -36.82 38.45
N ARG A 8 -57.34 -37.01 39.61
CA ARG A 8 -56.66 -35.95 40.41
C ARG A 8 -56.24 -36.40 41.82
N ARG A 9 -54.93 -36.27 42.11
CA ARG A 9 -54.31 -35.55 43.25
C ARG A 9 -52.79 -35.81 43.23
N ALA A 10 -51.94 -34.86 42.86
CA ALA A 10 -51.53 -33.62 43.53
C ALA A 10 -50.58 -33.84 44.73
N GLN A 11 -49.32 -33.42 44.54
CA GLN A 11 -48.33 -32.90 45.50
C GLN A 11 -47.09 -32.55 44.65
N SER A 12 -46.51 -31.35 44.54
CA SER A 12 -46.63 -30.08 45.26
C SER A 12 -45.73 -29.04 44.53
N CYS A 13 -46.24 -27.84 44.23
CA CYS A 13 -45.46 -26.58 44.04
C CYS A 13 -45.49 -25.81 45.38
N PRO A 14 -44.53 -24.92 45.79
CA PRO A 14 -44.19 -23.65 45.10
C PRO A 14 -42.70 -23.18 45.33
N PRO A 15 -42.23 -21.97 44.91
CA PRO A 15 -43.00 -20.82 44.42
C PRO A 15 -42.57 -20.17 43.11
N CYS A 16 -43.59 -19.50 42.55
CA CYS A 16 -43.52 -18.41 41.60
C CYS A 16 -42.36 -17.44 41.92
N ARG A 17 -41.55 -17.14 40.91
CA ARG A 17 -41.00 -15.80 40.73
C ARG A 17 -41.51 -15.28 39.40
N GLY A 18 -42.04 -14.06 39.44
CA GLY A 18 -42.57 -13.31 38.31
C GLY A 18 -41.51 -12.94 37.27
N PRO A 19 -41.78 -11.89 36.49
CA PRO A 19 -41.50 -11.81 35.06
C PRO A 19 -40.05 -12.17 34.75
N ARG A 20 -39.81 -13.16 33.88
CA ARG A 20 -38.45 -13.48 33.44
C ARG A 20 -37.97 -12.40 32.48
N SER A 21 -37.37 -11.40 33.13
CA SER A 21 -36.29 -10.47 32.82
C SER A 21 -35.70 -10.39 31.39
N PRO A 22 -35.06 -9.26 31.04
CA PRO A 22 -34.22 -9.02 29.85
C PRO A 22 -33.13 -10.07 29.51
N ALA A 23 -32.96 -11.11 30.32
CA ALA A 23 -31.96 -12.15 30.19
C ALA A 23 -32.09 -13.00 28.91
N GLN A 24 -33.30 -13.25 28.39
CA GLN A 24 -33.48 -14.00 27.13
C GLN A 24 -33.10 -13.16 25.90
N PHE A 25 -33.39 -11.85 25.92
CA PHE A 25 -32.87 -10.90 24.94
C PHE A 25 -31.34 -10.79 25.01
N CYS A 26 -30.75 -10.84 26.22
CA CYS A 26 -29.30 -10.95 26.40
C CYS A 26 -28.72 -12.28 25.91
N THR A 27 -29.46 -13.39 25.90
CA THR A 27 -28.95 -14.68 25.42
C THR A 27 -28.92 -14.72 23.88
N LEU A 28 -29.93 -14.12 23.23
CA LEU A 28 -30.00 -13.91 21.78
C LEU A 28 -29.03 -12.83 21.28
N ALA A 29 -28.88 -11.74 22.03
CA ALA A 29 -27.80 -10.78 21.85
C ALA A 29 -26.43 -11.38 22.23
N SER A 30 -26.35 -12.48 22.96
CA SER A 30 -25.10 -13.22 23.24
C SER A 30 -24.76 -14.24 22.15
N ALA A 31 -25.69 -14.65 21.30
CA ALA A 31 -25.43 -15.49 20.13
C ALA A 31 -25.10 -14.63 18.90
N ALA A 32 -25.94 -13.64 18.60
CA ALA A 32 -25.68 -12.64 17.55
C ALA A 32 -24.54 -11.69 17.95
N GLY A 33 -24.51 -11.24 19.20
CA GLY A 33 -23.36 -10.52 19.77
C GLY A 33 -22.22 -11.45 20.16
N GLY A 34 -22.39 -12.76 20.29
CA GLY A 34 -21.23 -13.67 20.35
C GLY A 34 -20.41 -13.57 19.07
N PHE A 35 -21.10 -13.63 17.92
CA PHE A 35 -20.50 -13.44 16.60
C PHE A 35 -20.05 -11.99 16.35
N ILE A 36 -20.87 -10.98 16.65
CA ILE A 36 -20.53 -9.57 16.39
C ILE A 36 -19.54 -8.99 17.41
N SER A 37 -19.69 -9.28 18.71
CA SER A 37 -18.83 -8.74 19.80
C SER A 37 -17.57 -9.57 20.08
N GLY A 38 -17.56 -10.85 19.71
CA GLY A 38 -16.38 -11.73 19.85
C GLY A 38 -15.63 -11.97 18.55
N TRP A 39 -16.32 -12.15 17.42
CA TRP A 39 -15.70 -12.52 16.14
C TRP A 39 -15.56 -11.33 15.19
N GLY A 40 -16.52 -10.39 15.23
CA GLY A 40 -16.45 -9.12 14.51
C GLY A 40 -15.37 -8.18 15.03
N LEU A 41 -15.24 -8.04 16.35
CA LEU A 41 -14.18 -7.24 16.98
C LEU A 41 -12.76 -7.81 16.79
N LEU A 42 -12.65 -9.12 16.53
CA LEU A 42 -11.37 -9.81 16.27
C LEU A 42 -11.00 -9.87 14.78
N CYS A 43 -11.96 -9.65 13.86
CA CYS A 43 -11.75 -9.75 12.42
C CYS A 43 -12.09 -8.46 11.65
N PRO A 44 -11.37 -7.36 11.88
CA PRO A 44 -11.31 -6.24 10.92
C PRO A 44 -10.60 -6.55 9.58
N HIS A 45 -10.37 -7.83 9.26
CA HIS A 45 -9.38 -8.36 8.31
C HIS A 45 -9.60 -7.96 6.84
N GLU A 46 -10.84 -7.94 6.37
CA GLU A 46 -11.14 -7.90 4.92
C GLU A 46 -10.86 -6.54 4.25
N GLU A 47 -11.25 -5.42 4.86
CA GLU A 47 -10.84 -4.10 4.34
C GLU A 47 -9.46 -3.66 4.84
N LEU A 48 -8.92 -4.29 5.88
CA LEU A 48 -7.50 -4.16 6.26
C LEU A 48 -6.61 -4.65 5.12
N GLU A 49 -6.98 -5.76 4.48
CA GLU A 49 -6.32 -6.29 3.29
C GLU A 49 -6.53 -5.38 2.09
N LEU A 50 -7.77 -5.04 1.73
CA LEU A 50 -8.06 -4.18 0.57
C LEU A 50 -7.46 -2.76 0.67
N CYS A 51 -7.43 -2.16 1.86
CA CYS A 51 -6.84 -0.84 2.07
C CYS A 51 -5.31 -0.89 1.95
N VAL A 52 -4.67 -1.92 2.50
CA VAL A 52 -3.21 -2.08 2.46
C VAL A 52 -2.75 -2.57 1.09
N GLU A 53 -3.44 -3.52 0.48
CA GLU A 53 -3.23 -3.94 -0.91
C GLU A 53 -3.41 -2.77 -1.87
N GLY A 54 -4.52 -2.04 -1.76
CA GLY A 54 -4.85 -0.94 -2.67
C GLY A 54 -3.85 0.22 -2.58
N SER A 55 -3.44 0.61 -1.37
CA SER A 55 -2.55 1.77 -1.19
C SER A 55 -1.07 1.40 -1.07
N ARG A 56 -0.70 0.44 -0.22
CA ARG A 56 0.71 0.12 0.08
C ARG A 56 1.36 -0.69 -1.02
N TRP A 57 0.68 -1.66 -1.63
CA TRP A 57 1.31 -2.43 -2.72
C TRP A 57 1.40 -1.63 -4.02
N THR A 58 0.46 -0.70 -4.24
CA THR A 58 0.60 0.32 -5.29
C THR A 58 1.82 1.20 -5.03
N LEU A 59 2.02 1.67 -3.81
CA LEU A 59 3.23 2.43 -3.44
C LEU A 59 4.51 1.60 -3.62
N GLN A 60 4.52 0.34 -3.21
CA GLN A 60 5.63 -0.57 -3.50
C GLN A 60 5.88 -0.70 -5.01
N ALA A 61 4.82 -0.85 -5.81
CA ALA A 61 4.92 -0.95 -7.27
C ALA A 61 5.50 0.32 -7.91
N THR A 62 5.29 1.52 -7.35
CA THR A 62 5.91 2.76 -7.87
C THR A 62 7.44 2.71 -7.90
N THR A 63 8.04 1.88 -7.04
CA THR A 63 9.49 1.67 -6.94
C THR A 63 9.98 0.44 -7.71
N MET A 64 9.11 -0.22 -8.48
CA MET A 64 9.43 -1.39 -9.29
C MET A 64 9.40 -1.03 -10.78
N ASN A 65 9.91 -1.91 -11.63
CA ASN A 65 9.88 -1.76 -13.08
C ASN A 65 8.61 -2.38 -13.65
N GLY A 66 7.79 -1.56 -14.33
CA GLY A 66 6.52 -1.97 -14.93
C GLY A 66 6.61 -2.75 -16.24
N ARG A 67 7.80 -2.93 -16.80
CA ARG A 67 7.97 -3.64 -18.07
C ARG A 67 7.93 -5.16 -17.88
N ILE A 68 6.82 -5.79 -18.27
CA ILE A 68 6.64 -7.24 -18.26
C ILE A 68 6.59 -7.72 -19.73
N GLY A 69 7.77 -8.05 -20.27
CA GLY A 69 7.91 -8.44 -21.67
C GLY A 69 7.59 -7.28 -22.62
N VAL A 70 6.46 -7.36 -23.31
CA VAL A 70 6.00 -6.35 -24.30
C VAL A 70 4.99 -5.37 -23.68
N ILE A 71 4.44 -5.69 -22.51
CA ILE A 71 3.41 -4.89 -21.85
C ILE A 71 4.09 -4.05 -20.76
N GLU A 72 3.75 -2.77 -20.72
CA GLU A 72 4.12 -1.86 -19.65
C GLU A 72 2.90 -1.66 -18.74
N ILE A 73 3.03 -2.06 -17.48
CA ILE A 73 1.98 -1.95 -16.47
C ILE A 73 2.32 -0.80 -15.54
N GLN A 74 1.39 0.13 -15.35
CA GLN A 74 1.54 1.20 -14.38
C GLN A 74 1.22 0.71 -12.96
N PRO A 75 1.81 1.31 -11.91
CA PRO A 75 1.62 0.85 -10.53
C PRO A 75 0.14 0.79 -10.09
N ASP A 76 -0.68 1.73 -10.54
CA ASP A 76 -2.12 1.81 -10.26
C ASP A 76 -2.93 0.72 -11.00
N GLN A 77 -2.46 0.28 -12.16
CA GLN A 77 -3.09 -0.82 -12.91
C GLN A 77 -2.94 -2.17 -12.21
N MET A 78 -2.01 -2.31 -11.25
CA MET A 78 -1.82 -3.54 -10.47
C MET A 78 -3.09 -3.93 -9.68
N GLN A 79 -3.94 -2.98 -9.31
CA GLN A 79 -5.23 -3.28 -8.67
C GLN A 79 -6.18 -4.07 -9.57
N THR A 80 -6.06 -3.92 -10.90
CA THR A 80 -6.87 -4.68 -11.85
C THR A 80 -6.50 -6.17 -11.83
N VAL A 81 -5.23 -6.48 -11.52
CA VAL A 81 -4.76 -7.87 -11.42
C VAL A 81 -5.46 -8.59 -10.28
N ASN A 82 -5.66 -7.95 -9.12
CA ASN A 82 -6.41 -8.56 -8.01
C ASN A 82 -7.84 -8.91 -8.42
N ALA A 83 -8.57 -7.96 -9.03
CA ALA A 83 -9.94 -8.20 -9.48
C ALA A 83 -10.05 -9.39 -10.45
N ILE A 84 -9.09 -9.52 -11.39
CA ILE A 84 -9.01 -10.65 -12.31
C ILE A 84 -8.72 -11.95 -11.55
N LEU A 85 -7.79 -11.93 -10.59
CA LEU A 85 -7.44 -13.10 -9.78
C LEU A 85 -8.62 -13.59 -8.95
N ILE A 86 -9.43 -12.70 -8.35
CA ILE A 86 -10.62 -13.08 -7.58
C ILE A 86 -11.62 -13.81 -8.48
N VAL A 87 -11.97 -13.22 -9.63
CA VAL A 87 -12.94 -13.81 -10.58
C VAL A 87 -12.50 -15.20 -11.05
N ILE A 88 -11.20 -15.44 -11.18
CA ILE A 88 -10.64 -16.74 -11.55
C ILE A 88 -10.57 -17.69 -10.34
N MET A 89 -10.20 -17.20 -9.16
CA MET A 89 -10.00 -18.04 -7.98
C MET A 89 -11.29 -18.57 -7.37
N VAL A 90 -12.36 -17.78 -7.34
CA VAL A 90 -13.67 -18.23 -6.79
C VAL A 90 -14.11 -19.58 -7.39
N PRO A 91 -14.25 -19.73 -8.73
CA PRO A 91 -14.66 -21.01 -9.30
C PRO A 91 -13.62 -22.12 -9.11
N ILE A 92 -12.32 -21.79 -9.05
CA ILE A 92 -11.26 -22.79 -8.79
C ILE A 92 -11.38 -23.34 -7.37
N VAL A 93 -11.58 -22.47 -6.38
CA VAL A 93 -11.71 -22.88 -4.98
C VAL A 93 -12.94 -23.76 -4.80
N ASP A 94 -14.08 -23.36 -5.38
CA ASP A 94 -15.35 -24.09 -5.24
C ASP A 94 -15.39 -25.40 -6.03
N ALA A 95 -14.94 -25.39 -7.30
CA ALA A 95 -15.07 -26.54 -8.19
C ALA A 95 -13.89 -27.51 -8.14
N VAL A 96 -12.71 -27.06 -7.69
CA VAL A 96 -11.48 -27.87 -7.71
C VAL A 96 -10.95 -28.09 -6.29
N VAL A 97 -10.68 -27.02 -5.54
CA VAL A 97 -10.00 -27.13 -4.24
C VAL A 97 -10.85 -27.88 -3.21
N TYR A 98 -12.10 -27.46 -2.98
CA TYR A 98 -12.95 -28.13 -1.99
C TYR A 98 -13.27 -29.59 -2.33
N PRO A 99 -13.58 -29.97 -3.60
CA PRO A 99 -13.79 -31.37 -3.97
C PRO A 99 -12.54 -32.23 -3.81
N LEU A 100 -11.35 -31.69 -4.06
CA LEU A 100 -10.09 -32.41 -3.84
C LEU A 100 -9.83 -32.65 -2.35
N ILE A 101 -10.06 -31.65 -1.50
CA ILE A 101 -9.94 -31.79 -0.05
C ILE A 101 -10.93 -32.84 0.48
N ALA A 102 -12.16 -32.84 -0.03
CA ALA A 102 -13.17 -33.84 0.31
C ALA A 102 -12.73 -35.25 -0.12
N LYS A 103 -12.10 -35.40 -1.29
CA LYS A 103 -11.53 -36.68 -1.75
C LYS A 103 -10.35 -37.16 -0.89
N CYS A 104 -9.62 -36.25 -0.26
CA CYS A 104 -8.56 -36.58 0.70
C CYS A 104 -9.11 -37.00 2.09
N GLY A 105 -10.43 -37.03 2.29
CA GLY A 105 -11.06 -37.51 3.52
C GLY A 105 -11.08 -36.49 4.67
N PHE A 106 -10.75 -35.23 4.41
CA PHE A 106 -10.79 -34.16 5.41
C PHE A 106 -12.10 -33.38 5.34
N ASN A 107 -12.93 -33.50 6.38
CA ASN A 107 -14.10 -32.65 6.55
C ASN A 107 -13.68 -31.27 7.05
N PHE A 108 -13.54 -30.32 6.13
CA PHE A 108 -13.23 -28.92 6.42
C PHE A 108 -14.50 -28.19 6.86
N THR A 109 -14.62 -27.91 8.15
CA THR A 109 -15.67 -27.03 8.67
C THR A 109 -15.42 -25.58 8.23
N SER A 110 -16.47 -24.76 8.10
CA SER A 110 -16.34 -23.36 7.62
C SER A 110 -15.32 -22.55 8.44
N LEU A 111 -15.28 -22.76 9.76
CA LEU A 111 -14.31 -22.09 10.65
C LEU A 111 -12.86 -22.51 10.39
N LYS A 112 -12.61 -23.78 10.02
CA LYS A 112 -11.28 -24.24 9.63
C LYS A 112 -10.85 -23.65 8.29
N LYS A 113 -11.77 -23.50 7.34
CA LYS A 113 -11.51 -22.83 6.06
C LYS A 113 -11.06 -21.39 6.30
N MET A 114 -11.82 -20.64 7.09
CA MET A 114 -11.47 -19.26 7.48
C MET A 114 -10.08 -19.16 8.12
N THR A 115 -9.72 -20.10 9.00
CA THR A 115 -8.38 -20.12 9.62
C THR A 115 -7.27 -20.28 8.59
N VAL A 116 -7.47 -21.14 7.56
CA VAL A 116 -6.51 -21.28 6.46
C VAL A 116 -6.40 -19.99 5.66
N GLY A 117 -7.51 -19.31 5.40
CA GLY A 117 -7.52 -18.02 4.70
C GLY A 117 -6.69 -16.95 5.42
N MET A 118 -6.89 -16.79 6.74
CA MET A 118 -6.09 -15.86 7.57
C MET A 118 -4.60 -16.20 7.59
N PHE A 119 -4.27 -17.49 7.56
CA PHE A 119 -2.88 -17.92 7.49
C PHE A 119 -2.24 -17.59 6.13
N LEU A 120 -2.95 -17.80 5.02
CA LEU A 120 -2.50 -17.42 3.68
C LEU A 120 -2.30 -15.91 3.54
N ALA A 121 -3.21 -15.12 4.12
CA ALA A 121 -3.08 -13.66 4.21
C ALA A 121 -1.80 -13.23 4.94
N SER A 122 -1.53 -13.80 6.12
CA SER A 122 -0.29 -13.54 6.87
C SER A 122 0.95 -13.89 6.02
N MET A 123 0.93 -15.00 5.29
CA MET A 123 2.00 -15.37 4.37
C MET A 123 2.19 -14.36 3.22
N ALA A 124 1.11 -13.80 2.68
CA ALA A 124 1.18 -12.78 1.62
C ALA A 124 1.96 -11.54 2.09
N PHE A 125 1.75 -11.09 3.32
CA PHE A 125 2.51 -9.98 3.92
C PHE A 125 3.98 -10.33 4.17
N VAL A 126 4.31 -11.58 4.51
CA VAL A 126 5.71 -12.03 4.60
C VAL A 126 6.37 -11.97 3.22
N VAL A 127 5.69 -12.41 2.17
CA VAL A 127 6.20 -12.30 0.79
C VAL A 127 6.39 -10.83 0.40
N ALA A 128 5.43 -9.96 0.73
CA ALA A 128 5.54 -8.53 0.48
C ALA A 128 6.73 -7.88 1.20
N ALA A 129 7.02 -8.30 2.44
CA ALA A 129 8.21 -7.86 3.16
C ALA A 129 9.50 -8.32 2.47
N ILE A 130 9.56 -9.56 1.97
CA ILE A 130 10.73 -10.07 1.23
C ILE A 130 10.95 -9.29 -0.06
N VAL A 131 9.87 -9.04 -0.82
CA VAL A 131 9.93 -8.23 -2.05
C VAL A 131 10.41 -6.81 -1.72
N GLN A 132 9.92 -6.21 -0.65
CA GLN A 132 10.34 -4.88 -0.21
C GLN A 132 11.84 -4.83 0.13
N VAL A 133 12.38 -5.84 0.81
CA VAL A 133 13.81 -5.91 1.12
C VAL A 133 14.66 -5.95 -0.15
N GLU A 134 14.22 -6.62 -1.21
CA GLU A 134 14.95 -6.63 -2.49
C GLU A 134 14.86 -5.27 -3.20
N ILE A 135 13.73 -4.57 -3.10
CA ILE A 135 13.56 -3.22 -3.63
C ILE A 135 14.49 -2.24 -2.88
N ASP A 136 14.49 -2.28 -1.56
CA ASP A 136 15.24 -1.34 -0.71
C ASP A 136 16.75 -1.40 -0.98
N LYS A 137 17.30 -2.57 -1.35
CA LYS A 137 18.71 -2.71 -1.78
C LYS A 137 19.05 -1.92 -3.04
N THR A 138 18.05 -1.60 -3.86
CA THR A 138 18.23 -0.93 -5.17
C THR A 138 17.85 0.55 -5.14
N LEU A 139 17.22 1.01 -4.05
CA LEU A 139 16.81 2.40 -3.89
C LEU A 139 17.97 3.28 -3.42
N PRO A 140 18.10 4.51 -3.96
CA PRO A 140 19.11 5.44 -3.47
C PRO A 140 18.77 5.91 -2.07
N VAL A 141 19.75 5.92 -1.17
CA VAL A 141 19.58 6.42 0.20
C VAL A 141 19.56 7.95 0.18
N PHE A 142 18.47 8.55 0.64
CA PHE A 142 18.33 10.01 0.77
C PHE A 142 18.89 10.49 2.11
N PRO A 143 19.47 11.71 2.18
CA PRO A 143 20.09 12.20 3.42
C PRO A 143 19.04 12.39 4.52
N GLN A 144 19.33 11.90 5.73
CA GLN A 144 18.45 12.05 6.90
C GLN A 144 19.16 12.82 8.02
N GLY A 145 18.37 13.49 8.87
CA GLY A 145 18.90 14.19 10.05
C GLY A 145 19.82 15.36 9.71
N ASN A 146 21.10 15.26 10.08
CA ASN A 146 22.13 16.32 9.89
C ASN A 146 23.05 16.05 8.68
N GLU A 147 22.70 15.10 7.81
CA GLU A 147 23.49 14.78 6.62
C GLU A 147 23.13 15.68 5.43
N VAL A 148 24.12 15.92 4.57
CA VAL A 148 23.98 16.51 3.23
C VAL A 148 24.63 15.57 2.23
N GLN A 149 24.08 15.48 1.03
CA GLN A 149 24.65 14.67 -0.04
C GLN A 149 25.10 15.55 -1.20
N ILE A 150 26.35 15.38 -1.65
CA ILE A 150 26.94 16.20 -2.70
C ILE A 150 27.41 15.29 -3.83
N LYS A 151 26.97 15.58 -5.05
CA LYS A 151 27.48 14.98 -6.29
C LYS A 151 28.27 16.02 -7.06
N VAL A 152 29.38 15.64 -7.66
CA VAL A 152 30.22 16.58 -8.42
C VAL A 152 30.12 16.26 -9.90
N LEU A 153 29.89 17.29 -10.70
CA LEU A 153 29.78 17.20 -12.16
C LEU A 153 30.74 18.21 -12.79
N ASN A 154 31.74 17.71 -13.51
CA ASN A 154 32.66 18.54 -14.26
C ASN A 154 32.04 18.87 -15.63
N ILE A 155 31.61 20.12 -15.79
CA ILE A 155 31.05 20.67 -17.03
C ILE A 155 32.12 21.41 -17.86
N GLY A 156 33.39 21.33 -17.47
CA GLY A 156 34.52 21.89 -18.20
C GLY A 156 35.20 20.88 -19.15
N ASN A 157 36.16 21.40 -19.91
CA ASN A 157 36.98 20.62 -20.83
C ASN A 157 38.33 20.18 -20.24
N ASP A 158 38.63 20.59 -19.01
CA ASP A 158 39.87 20.23 -18.31
C ASP A 158 39.58 19.34 -17.10
N ASN A 159 40.60 18.64 -16.62
CA ASN A 159 40.51 17.87 -15.40
C ASN A 159 40.39 18.79 -14.18
N MET A 160 39.47 18.45 -13.29
CA MET A 160 39.18 19.20 -12.06
C MET A 160 39.44 18.31 -10.85
N THR A 161 40.09 18.86 -9.83
CA THR A 161 40.29 18.21 -8.53
C THR A 161 39.51 18.95 -7.47
N ILE A 162 38.72 18.20 -6.71
CA ILE A 162 37.87 18.69 -5.64
C ILE A 162 38.33 18.01 -4.35
N SER A 163 38.75 18.81 -3.38
CA SER A 163 39.14 18.35 -2.05
C SER A 163 38.01 18.63 -1.08
N PHE A 164 37.38 17.55 -0.61
CA PHE A 164 36.48 17.54 0.54
C PHE A 164 37.29 17.34 1.84
N PRO A 165 36.68 17.57 3.01
CA PRO A 165 37.31 17.24 4.28
C PRO A 165 37.59 15.73 4.41
N GLY A 166 38.84 15.34 4.21
CA GLY A 166 39.29 13.94 4.33
C GLY A 166 39.18 13.09 3.05
N GLU A 167 38.69 13.65 1.95
CA GLU A 167 38.54 12.95 0.66
C GLU A 167 38.91 13.86 -0.51
N MET A 168 39.52 13.31 -1.55
CA MET A 168 39.89 14.04 -2.77
C MET A 168 39.36 13.30 -3.99
N VAL A 169 38.68 14.05 -4.85
CA VAL A 169 38.04 13.52 -6.06
C VAL A 169 38.62 14.24 -7.26
N THR A 170 39.16 13.48 -8.22
CA THR A 170 39.61 14.02 -9.51
C THR A 170 38.66 13.55 -10.60
N LEU A 171 38.07 14.50 -11.32
CA LEU A 171 37.16 14.27 -12.43
C LEU A 171 37.83 14.65 -13.75
N GLY A 172 37.68 13.78 -14.74
CA GLY A 172 38.02 14.10 -16.12
C GLY A 172 37.07 15.12 -16.74
N GLN A 173 37.38 15.60 -17.94
CA GLN A 173 36.44 16.42 -18.73
C GLN A 173 35.08 15.72 -18.89
N MET A 174 33.98 16.48 -18.79
CA MET A 174 32.61 15.97 -18.97
C MET A 174 32.33 14.67 -18.22
N SER A 175 32.67 14.64 -16.93
CA SER A 175 32.48 13.46 -16.08
C SER A 175 31.90 13.83 -14.73
N GLN A 176 31.30 12.85 -14.06
CA GLN A 176 30.67 13.02 -12.76
C GLN A 176 31.12 11.95 -11.77
N THR A 177 30.91 12.22 -10.48
CA THR A 177 30.98 11.16 -9.47
C THR A 177 29.83 10.16 -9.68
N LYS A 178 30.12 8.88 -9.44
CA LYS A 178 29.15 7.78 -9.64
C LYS A 178 27.95 7.90 -8.71
N GLU A 179 28.21 8.27 -7.45
CA GLU A 179 27.20 8.34 -6.40
C GLU A 179 27.23 9.72 -5.72
N TYR A 180 26.15 10.02 -5.00
CA TYR A 180 26.09 11.16 -4.10
C TYR A 180 26.89 10.84 -2.83
N MET A 181 27.90 11.65 -2.53
CA MET A 181 28.75 11.46 -1.36
C MET A 181 28.06 12.07 -0.13
N PRO A 182 27.86 11.29 0.96
CA PRO A 182 27.25 11.79 2.19
C PRO A 182 28.27 12.51 3.07
N PHE A 183 27.87 13.64 3.63
CA PHE A 183 28.66 14.43 4.57
C PHE A 183 27.81 14.89 5.75
N ASP A 184 28.40 14.95 6.94
CA ASP A 184 27.81 15.64 8.09
C ASP A 184 28.01 17.15 7.92
N VAL A 185 26.91 17.92 7.94
CA VAL A 185 26.93 19.37 7.73
C VAL A 185 27.90 20.07 8.70
N ASN A 186 28.05 19.58 9.93
CA ASN A 186 28.95 20.20 10.92
C ASN A 186 30.43 19.92 10.67
N LYS A 187 30.75 18.86 9.93
CA LYS A 187 32.13 18.46 9.60
C LYS A 187 32.57 19.00 8.24
N LEU A 188 31.65 19.51 7.44
CA LEU A 188 31.90 20.06 6.12
C LEU A 188 32.50 21.48 6.22
N THR A 189 33.78 21.55 6.61
CA THR A 189 34.47 22.81 6.95
C THR A 189 34.84 23.66 5.73
N SER A 190 35.32 23.05 4.65
CA SER A 190 35.64 23.73 3.40
C SER A 190 35.72 22.72 2.25
N ILE A 191 35.18 23.08 1.09
CA ILE A 191 35.40 22.35 -0.17
C ILE A 191 36.31 23.19 -1.05
N ASN A 192 37.44 22.62 -1.47
CA ASN A 192 38.42 23.32 -2.30
C ASN A 192 38.42 22.74 -3.71
N ILE A 193 38.49 23.60 -4.72
CA ILE A 193 38.41 23.24 -6.13
C ILE A 193 39.64 23.80 -6.83
N SER A 194 40.29 22.98 -7.64
CA SER A 194 41.45 23.38 -8.44
C SER A 194 41.50 22.64 -9.77
N SER A 195 41.80 23.35 -10.86
CA SER A 195 42.29 22.72 -12.08
C SER A 195 43.82 22.62 -12.08
N THR A 196 44.36 21.79 -12.97
CA THR A 196 45.81 21.55 -13.08
C THR A 196 46.54 22.87 -13.38
N GLY A 197 47.41 23.30 -12.46
CA GLY A 197 48.20 24.53 -12.60
C GLY A 197 47.44 25.84 -12.31
N SER A 198 46.19 25.79 -11.85
CA SER A 198 45.36 26.95 -11.50
C SER A 198 45.29 27.19 -9.98
N PRO A 199 45.03 28.42 -9.51
CA PRO A 199 44.86 28.72 -8.08
C PRO A 199 43.63 28.01 -7.50
N VAL A 200 43.69 27.64 -6.23
CA VAL A 200 42.60 26.95 -5.52
C VAL A 200 41.48 27.94 -5.19
N SER A 201 40.24 27.58 -5.50
CA SER A 201 39.02 28.29 -5.08
C SER A 201 38.32 27.52 -3.97
N THR A 202 37.85 28.20 -2.93
CA THR A 202 37.06 27.60 -1.84
C THR A 202 35.58 27.85 -2.07
N VAL A 203 34.76 26.80 -1.93
CA VAL A 203 33.30 26.89 -2.01
C VAL A 203 32.77 27.55 -0.75
N THR A 204 32.09 28.69 -0.91
CA THR A 204 31.53 29.48 0.22
C THR A 204 30.03 29.27 0.44
N GLN A 205 29.41 28.31 -0.25
CA GLN A 205 27.97 28.06 -0.16
C GLN A 205 27.63 27.30 1.12
N ASP A 206 26.57 27.75 1.80
CA ASP A 206 26.00 27.02 2.93
C ASP A 206 25.14 25.85 2.45
N PHE A 207 25.31 24.71 3.11
CA PHE A 207 24.60 23.47 2.81
C PHE A 207 23.51 23.21 3.86
N GLU A 208 22.27 23.04 3.41
CA GLU A 208 21.16 22.70 4.28
C GLU A 208 21.13 21.19 4.53
N LYS A 209 20.90 20.81 5.79
CA LYS A 209 20.70 19.41 6.16
C LYS A 209 19.48 18.80 5.46
N GLY A 210 19.54 17.50 5.16
CA GLY A 210 18.47 16.74 4.52
C GLY A 210 18.27 17.01 3.04
N HIS A 211 19.23 17.70 2.38
CA HIS A 211 19.14 18.03 0.96
C HIS A 211 20.31 17.44 0.16
N ARG A 212 20.05 17.27 -1.14
CA ARG A 212 21.05 16.90 -2.14
C ARG A 212 21.50 18.12 -2.92
N TYR A 213 22.77 18.14 -3.29
CA TYR A 213 23.36 19.20 -4.08
C TYR A 213 24.22 18.61 -5.18
N THR A 214 24.16 19.24 -6.34
CA THR A 214 25.09 18.99 -7.44
C THR A 214 26.07 20.17 -7.53
N LEU A 215 27.36 19.90 -7.33
CA LEU A 215 28.44 20.84 -7.49
C LEU A 215 28.94 20.79 -8.94
N LEU A 216 28.54 21.78 -9.73
CA LEU A 216 29.05 22.00 -11.07
C LEU A 216 30.43 22.66 -10.97
N VAL A 217 31.42 22.12 -11.68
CA VAL A 217 32.78 22.66 -11.69
C VAL A 217 33.30 22.80 -13.12
N TRP A 218 34.10 23.83 -13.37
CA TRP A 218 34.80 24.03 -14.64
C TRP A 218 36.07 24.85 -14.46
N ALA A 219 36.99 24.71 -15.41
CA ALA A 219 38.25 25.44 -15.40
C ALA A 219 38.05 26.96 -15.51
N PRO A 220 38.95 27.79 -14.96
CA PRO A 220 40.19 27.39 -14.26
C PRO A 220 39.98 26.91 -12.82
N SER A 221 39.02 27.48 -12.07
CA SER A 221 38.63 27.05 -10.71
C SER A 221 37.25 27.63 -10.38
N GLN A 222 36.32 27.52 -11.32
CA GLN A 222 34.95 28.05 -11.21
C GLN A 222 33.99 26.97 -10.75
N TYR A 223 32.92 27.38 -10.07
CA TYR A 223 31.92 26.45 -9.57
C TYR A 223 30.53 27.07 -9.47
N ARG A 224 29.53 26.20 -9.46
CA ARG A 224 28.14 26.53 -9.13
C ARG A 224 27.56 25.40 -8.30
N VAL A 225 26.98 25.75 -7.16
CA VAL A 225 26.24 24.80 -6.32
C VAL A 225 24.77 24.87 -6.73
N VAL A 226 24.21 23.73 -7.11
CA VAL A 226 22.80 23.56 -7.46
C VAL A 226 22.16 22.73 -6.37
N LYS A 227 21.07 23.22 -5.77
CA LYS A 227 20.25 22.45 -4.84
C LYS A 227 19.34 21.54 -5.66
N ASP A 228 19.39 20.25 -5.40
CA ASP A 228 18.59 19.27 -6.13
C ASP A 228 17.17 19.23 -5.55
N GLY A 229 16.17 19.33 -6.42
CA GLY A 229 14.75 19.24 -6.03
C GLY A 229 14.26 17.80 -5.79
N LEU A 230 15.10 16.80 -6.01
CA LEU A 230 14.76 15.38 -5.86
C LEU A 230 15.09 14.87 -4.46
N ASN A 231 14.13 15.01 -3.55
CA ASN A 231 14.20 14.45 -2.19
C ASN A 231 13.59 13.04 -2.08
N LYS A 232 12.98 12.55 -3.16
CA LYS A 232 12.42 11.20 -3.30
C LYS A 232 12.61 10.75 -4.74
N LYS A 233 12.55 9.43 -4.97
CA LYS A 233 12.52 8.87 -6.32
C LYS A 233 11.24 9.33 -7.03
N PRO A 234 11.28 9.62 -8.35
CA PRO A 234 10.08 10.00 -9.09
C PRO A 234 8.93 9.01 -8.89
N GLU A 235 7.72 9.53 -8.72
CA GLU A 235 6.52 8.71 -8.52
C GLU A 235 6.06 8.10 -9.85
N LYS A 236 5.29 7.00 -9.76
CA LYS A 236 4.64 6.34 -10.92
C LYS A 236 5.57 5.93 -12.06
N GLY A 237 6.88 5.80 -11.79
CA GLY A 237 7.86 5.44 -12.81
C GLY A 237 8.23 6.53 -13.79
N GLU A 238 7.82 7.77 -13.52
CA GLU A 238 8.29 8.89 -14.31
C GLU A 238 9.80 9.08 -14.18
N ASN A 239 10.35 9.86 -15.10
CA ASN A 239 11.76 10.18 -15.17
C ASN A 239 11.96 11.64 -14.82
N GLY A 240 12.75 11.92 -13.79
CA GLY A 240 13.13 13.28 -13.42
C GLY A 240 14.22 13.78 -14.35
N ILE A 241 13.94 14.81 -15.14
CA ILE A 241 14.88 15.36 -16.12
C ILE A 241 15.17 16.81 -15.79
N ARG A 242 16.46 17.16 -15.78
CA ARG A 242 16.91 18.55 -15.74
C ARG A 242 17.99 18.80 -16.78
N PHE A 243 18.21 20.07 -17.05
CA PHE A 243 19.21 20.53 -18.01
C PHE A 243 20.22 21.46 -17.35
N VAL A 244 21.48 21.35 -17.76
CA VAL A 244 22.57 22.25 -17.36
C VAL A 244 23.06 22.99 -18.59
N ASN A 245 23.07 24.32 -18.49
CA ASN A 245 23.51 25.20 -19.56
C ASN A 245 25.00 25.57 -19.38
N THR A 246 25.88 25.23 -20.32
CA THR A 246 27.29 25.69 -20.31
C THR A 246 27.56 26.87 -21.26
N PHE A 247 26.54 27.43 -21.90
CA PHE A 247 26.65 28.61 -22.76
C PHE A 247 26.68 29.89 -21.92
N ASN A 248 27.06 31.00 -22.53
CA ASN A 248 27.14 32.30 -21.85
C ASN A 248 25.79 33.00 -21.84
N GLU A 249 24.98 32.77 -22.88
CA GLU A 249 23.61 33.26 -22.95
C GLU A 249 22.62 32.29 -22.30
N VAL A 250 21.43 32.82 -22.03
CA VAL A 250 20.31 32.05 -21.52
C VAL A 250 19.78 31.09 -22.60
N ILE A 251 19.40 29.88 -22.19
CA ILE A 251 18.83 28.86 -23.08
C ILE A 251 17.42 28.48 -22.62
N SER A 252 16.54 28.25 -23.59
CA SER A 252 15.23 27.65 -23.37
C SER A 252 15.18 26.29 -24.07
N ILE A 253 14.62 25.29 -23.40
CA ILE A 253 14.59 23.91 -23.91
C ILE A 253 13.16 23.42 -23.91
N THR A 254 12.76 22.76 -24.99
CA THR A 254 11.45 22.12 -25.09
C THR A 254 11.64 20.62 -25.20
N MET A 255 11.05 19.86 -24.28
CA MET A 255 11.08 18.40 -24.29
C MET A 255 9.66 17.86 -24.27
N ASP A 256 9.25 17.14 -25.32
CA ASP A 256 7.93 16.50 -25.44
C ASP A 256 6.74 17.44 -25.07
N GLY A 257 6.85 18.73 -25.47
CA GLY A 257 5.84 19.77 -25.21
C GLY A 257 5.97 20.52 -23.89
N ARG A 258 6.84 20.11 -22.96
CA ARG A 258 7.16 20.87 -21.74
C ARG A 258 8.37 21.77 -21.96
N VAL A 259 8.33 22.98 -21.41
CA VAL A 259 9.38 23.99 -21.61
C VAL A 259 10.15 24.21 -20.31
N PHE A 260 11.47 24.26 -20.43
CA PHE A 260 12.39 24.73 -19.42
C PHE A 260 12.86 26.12 -19.84
N GLU A 261 12.26 27.14 -19.22
CA GLU A 261 12.51 28.53 -19.58
C GLU A 261 13.70 29.11 -18.80
N ASN A 262 14.45 29.98 -19.48
CA ASN A 262 15.42 30.89 -18.87
C ASN A 262 16.54 30.21 -18.06
N ILE A 263 17.14 29.14 -18.59
CA ILE A 263 18.28 28.49 -17.94
C ILE A 263 19.51 29.38 -18.10
N THR A 264 19.93 30.02 -17.00
CA THR A 264 21.07 30.94 -17.00
C THR A 264 22.40 30.23 -17.25
N SER A 265 23.41 31.00 -17.66
CA SER A 265 24.76 30.49 -17.89
C SER A 265 25.33 29.71 -16.70
N HIS A 266 25.95 28.57 -16.97
CA HIS A 266 26.60 27.67 -16.01
C HIS A 266 25.69 27.30 -14.82
N ASN A 267 24.39 27.16 -15.08
CA ASN A 267 23.38 26.84 -14.10
C ASN A 267 22.49 25.69 -14.57
N ALA A 268 21.72 25.12 -13.64
CA ALA A 268 20.80 24.04 -13.92
C ALA A 268 19.34 24.52 -13.85
N SER A 269 18.47 23.86 -14.62
CA SER A 269 17.02 23.95 -14.45
C SER A 269 16.55 23.16 -13.24
N GLU A 270 15.30 23.40 -12.84
CA GLU A 270 14.58 22.48 -11.96
C GLU A 270 14.25 21.18 -12.71
N TYR A 271 13.99 20.12 -11.94
CA TYR A 271 13.57 18.84 -12.50
C TYR A 271 12.11 18.91 -12.96
N GLN A 272 11.84 18.37 -14.15
CA GLN A 272 10.49 18.05 -14.59
C GLN A 272 10.37 16.56 -14.88
N PHE A 273 9.16 16.02 -14.74
CA PHE A 273 8.92 14.58 -14.81
C PHE A 273 8.28 14.18 -16.14
N PHE A 274 8.81 13.12 -16.76
CA PHE A 274 8.37 12.61 -18.05
C PHE A 274 8.11 11.10 -17.99
N PRO A 275 7.15 10.57 -18.76
CA PRO A 275 6.98 9.13 -18.86
C PRO A 275 8.19 8.47 -19.54
N SER A 276 8.28 7.15 -19.41
CA SER A 276 9.27 6.29 -20.05
C SER A 276 9.29 6.44 -21.59
N GLY A 277 10.37 5.94 -22.19
CA GLY A 277 10.58 5.93 -23.63
C GLY A 277 11.46 7.06 -24.15
N LYS A 278 11.64 7.10 -25.47
CA LYS A 278 12.42 8.15 -26.13
C LYS A 278 11.65 9.46 -26.20
N LYS A 279 12.37 10.56 -26.01
CA LYS A 279 11.82 11.92 -25.99
C LYS A 279 12.62 12.82 -26.92
N THR A 280 11.92 13.67 -27.64
CA THR A 280 12.54 14.71 -28.48
C THR A 280 12.83 15.93 -27.62
N ILE A 281 14.06 16.44 -27.74
CA ILE A 281 14.58 17.60 -27.02
C ILE A 281 14.96 18.66 -28.05
N ILE A 282 14.43 19.86 -27.89
CA ILE A 282 14.68 20.99 -28.78
C ILE A 282 15.37 22.08 -27.98
N VAL A 283 16.55 22.50 -28.40
CA VAL A 283 17.34 23.55 -27.74
C VAL A 283 17.20 24.85 -28.50
N ASN A 284 16.66 25.87 -27.84
CA ASN A 284 16.49 27.20 -28.42
C ASN A 284 17.34 28.24 -27.68
N SER A 285 18.23 28.91 -28.41
CA SER A 285 19.06 30.00 -27.88
C SER A 285 19.40 31.00 -28.98
N THR A 286 19.58 32.26 -28.59
CA THR A 286 20.09 33.32 -29.45
C THR A 286 21.56 33.16 -29.81
N GLU A 287 22.32 32.40 -29.02
CA GLU A 287 23.76 32.17 -29.23
C GLU A 287 24.04 31.02 -30.23
N ILE A 288 23.05 30.18 -30.52
CA ILE A 288 23.20 29.01 -31.40
C ILE A 288 22.86 29.42 -32.84
N SER A 289 23.76 29.14 -33.78
CA SER A 289 23.51 29.38 -35.21
C SER A 289 22.32 28.56 -35.71
N GLN A 290 21.57 29.12 -36.66
CA GLN A 290 20.49 28.40 -37.37
C GLN A 290 21.00 27.20 -38.19
N ASP A 291 22.29 27.18 -38.51
CA ASP A 291 22.92 26.07 -39.25
C ASP A 291 23.20 24.84 -38.35
N CYS A 292 23.08 24.98 -37.03
CA CYS A 292 23.30 23.89 -36.09
C CYS A 292 22.02 23.06 -35.90
N THR A 293 22.18 21.75 -35.69
CA THR A 293 21.08 20.89 -35.26
C THR A 293 20.63 21.30 -33.85
N GLN A 294 19.35 21.62 -33.72
CA GLN A 294 18.71 22.01 -32.46
C GLN A 294 17.82 20.92 -31.88
N ASP A 295 17.52 19.89 -32.68
CA ASP A 295 16.69 18.75 -32.33
C ASP A 295 17.55 17.54 -31.95
N PHE A 296 17.33 17.01 -30.76
CA PHE A 296 18.03 15.87 -30.19
C PHE A 296 17.03 14.82 -29.73
N GLU A 297 17.46 13.56 -29.68
CA GLU A 297 16.70 12.49 -29.03
C GLU A 297 17.36 12.12 -27.71
N SER A 298 16.55 11.94 -26.67
CA SER A 298 17.00 11.32 -25.43
C SER A 298 17.37 9.86 -25.66
N SER A 299 18.12 9.30 -24.72
CA SER A 299 18.20 7.85 -24.57
C SER A 299 16.80 7.27 -24.27
N ASN A 300 16.69 5.94 -24.31
CA ASN A 300 15.45 5.28 -23.93
C ASN A 300 15.27 5.36 -22.41
N LEU A 301 14.47 6.31 -21.94
CA LEU A 301 14.25 6.54 -20.51
C LEU A 301 13.54 5.34 -19.89
N GLU A 302 14.23 4.70 -18.95
CA GLU A 302 13.72 3.55 -18.20
C GLU A 302 12.81 4.00 -17.04
N PHE A 303 12.34 3.08 -16.21
CA PHE A 303 11.28 3.39 -15.23
C PHE A 303 11.89 3.95 -13.93
N GLY A 304 11.43 5.13 -13.50
CA GLY A 304 11.79 5.73 -12.21
C GLY A 304 13.20 6.33 -12.10
N SER A 305 13.88 6.58 -13.22
CA SER A 305 15.23 7.15 -13.22
C SER A 305 15.24 8.68 -13.15
N ALA A 306 16.40 9.28 -12.87
CA ALA A 306 16.59 10.71 -13.00
C ALA A 306 17.88 11.02 -13.75
N TYR A 307 17.85 12.02 -14.62
CA TYR A 307 18.95 12.39 -15.51
C TYR A 307 19.20 13.89 -15.54
N THR A 308 20.48 14.23 -15.69
CA THR A 308 20.97 15.56 -16.01
C THR A 308 21.50 15.57 -17.42
N TYR A 309 20.93 16.40 -18.28
CA TYR A 309 21.48 16.66 -19.61
C TYR A 309 22.32 17.93 -19.58
N VAL A 310 23.62 17.80 -19.84
CA VAL A 310 24.53 18.94 -19.98
C VAL A 310 24.58 19.35 -21.44
N ILE A 311 24.18 20.58 -21.73
CA ILE A 311 24.29 21.16 -23.07
C ILE A 311 25.64 21.84 -23.16
N LYS A 312 26.59 21.17 -23.82
CA LYS A 312 27.93 21.71 -24.04
C LYS A 312 28.07 22.35 -25.40
N ARG A 313 28.99 23.30 -25.50
CA ARG A 313 29.43 23.88 -26.77
C ARG A 313 30.56 23.05 -27.36
N GLU A 314 30.38 22.59 -28.58
CA GLU A 314 31.43 21.93 -29.35
C GLU A 314 32.33 22.97 -30.04
N GLY A 315 33.51 22.57 -30.55
CA GLY A 315 34.47 23.48 -31.18
C GLY A 315 33.95 24.23 -32.41
N ASN A 316 32.87 23.74 -33.04
CA ASN A 316 32.14 24.40 -34.13
C ASN A 316 31.10 25.42 -33.65
N GLY A 317 30.93 25.59 -32.33
CA GLY A 317 29.92 26.48 -31.72
C GLY A 317 28.53 25.85 -31.57
N CYS A 318 28.31 24.64 -32.10
CA CYS A 318 27.02 23.96 -32.01
C CYS A 318 26.83 23.27 -30.65
N PRO A 319 25.57 23.11 -30.20
CA PRO A 319 25.24 22.39 -28.98
C PRO A 319 25.43 20.88 -29.15
N LYS A 320 25.94 20.23 -28.11
CA LYS A 320 25.92 18.77 -27.94
C LYS A 320 25.36 18.44 -26.56
N LEU A 321 24.48 17.45 -26.49
CA LEU A 321 23.95 16.95 -25.22
C LEU A 321 24.83 15.80 -24.73
N GLU A 322 25.26 15.89 -23.48
CA GLU A 322 25.86 14.79 -22.73
C GLU A 322 24.91 14.41 -21.59
N GLU A 323 24.60 13.13 -21.49
CA GLU A 323 23.64 12.59 -20.52
C GLU A 323 24.36 12.05 -19.29
N PHE A 324 23.83 12.38 -18.12
CA PHE A 324 24.34 11.93 -16.84
C PHE A 324 23.21 11.36 -15.99
N GLU A 325 23.40 10.13 -15.51
CA GLU A 325 22.44 9.49 -14.60
C GLU A 325 22.60 10.03 -13.18
N ASP A 326 21.51 10.49 -12.58
CA ASP A 326 21.42 10.94 -11.18
C ASP A 326 20.82 9.89 -10.26
N ILE A 327 19.77 9.22 -10.74
CA ILE A 327 19.12 8.11 -10.03
C ILE A 327 18.98 6.95 -11.00
N PRO A 328 19.50 5.75 -10.66
CA PRO A 328 19.40 4.59 -11.52
C PRO A 328 17.95 4.12 -11.70
N PRO A 329 17.65 3.49 -12.85
CA PRO A 329 16.33 2.93 -13.12
C PRO A 329 15.98 1.79 -12.17
N ASN A 330 14.69 1.51 -12.03
CA ASN A 330 14.21 0.38 -11.22
C ASN A 330 14.62 -0.95 -11.87
N THR A 331 15.28 -1.82 -11.10
CA THR A 331 15.74 -3.15 -11.58
C THR A 331 14.79 -4.28 -11.19
N VAL A 332 14.09 -4.14 -10.06
CA VAL A 332 13.14 -5.14 -9.56
C VAL A 332 11.84 -5.07 -10.36
N ASN A 333 11.44 -6.17 -10.99
CA ASN A 333 10.27 -6.21 -11.86
C ASN A 333 8.96 -6.35 -11.06
N MET A 334 7.90 -5.61 -11.44
CA MET A 334 6.56 -5.70 -10.83
C MET A 334 5.98 -7.12 -10.83
N ALA A 335 6.41 -8.00 -11.74
CA ALA A 335 6.01 -9.41 -11.76
C ALA A 335 6.31 -10.15 -10.45
N LEU A 336 7.28 -9.69 -9.66
CA LEU A 336 7.58 -10.25 -8.34
C LEU A 336 6.50 -9.98 -7.29
N GLN A 337 5.53 -9.10 -7.57
CA GLN A 337 4.34 -8.94 -6.73
C GLN A 337 3.27 -10.01 -7.02
N ILE A 338 3.32 -10.74 -8.14
CA ILE A 338 2.30 -11.75 -8.46
C ILE A 338 2.12 -12.79 -7.34
N PRO A 339 3.19 -13.33 -6.71
CA PRO A 339 3.03 -14.29 -5.62
C PRO A 339 2.33 -13.75 -4.37
N GLN A 340 2.59 -12.50 -3.95
CA GLN A 340 1.90 -11.90 -2.80
C GLN A 340 0.42 -11.64 -3.12
N TYR A 341 0.10 -11.13 -4.32
CA TYR A 341 -1.28 -10.96 -4.77
C TYR A 341 -2.01 -12.31 -4.81
N PHE A 342 -1.40 -13.34 -5.40
CA PHE A 342 -1.98 -14.67 -5.46
C PHE A 342 -2.30 -15.24 -4.08
N LEU A 343 -1.35 -15.18 -3.14
CA LEU A 343 -1.56 -15.70 -1.78
C LEU A 343 -2.66 -14.92 -1.04
N LEU A 344 -2.69 -13.60 -1.21
CA LEU A 344 -3.72 -12.76 -0.61
C LEU A 344 -5.09 -13.07 -1.20
N THR A 345 -5.23 -13.10 -2.52
CA THR A 345 -6.49 -13.46 -3.18
C THR A 345 -6.97 -14.86 -2.78
N CYS A 346 -6.08 -15.83 -2.65
CA CYS A 346 -6.45 -17.15 -2.13
C CYS A 346 -6.93 -17.07 -0.67
N GLY A 347 -6.26 -16.27 0.16
CA GLY A 347 -6.66 -15.99 1.55
C GLY A 347 -8.05 -15.36 1.62
N GLU A 348 -8.28 -14.32 0.83
CA GLU A 348 -9.54 -13.57 0.73
C GLU A 348 -10.69 -14.48 0.29
N VAL A 349 -10.53 -15.23 -0.81
CA VAL A 349 -11.59 -16.11 -1.33
C VAL A 349 -11.97 -17.18 -0.30
N VAL A 350 -10.99 -17.76 0.41
CA VAL A 350 -11.24 -18.80 1.41
C VAL A 350 -11.76 -18.21 2.73
N PHE A 351 -11.36 -16.99 3.10
CA PHE A 351 -11.80 -16.35 4.34
C PHE A 351 -13.13 -15.61 4.17
N SER A 352 -13.22 -14.63 3.26
CA SER A 352 -14.36 -13.74 3.07
C SER A 352 -15.60 -14.47 2.59
N ILE A 353 -15.50 -15.23 1.49
CA ILE A 353 -16.69 -15.88 0.90
C ILE A 353 -17.27 -16.90 1.88
N THR A 354 -16.40 -17.71 2.49
CA THR A 354 -16.82 -18.66 3.54
C THR A 354 -17.30 -17.93 4.80
N GLY A 355 -16.72 -16.76 5.09
CA GLY A 355 -17.15 -15.73 6.04
C GLY A 355 -18.62 -15.42 5.98
N LEU A 356 -18.98 -14.86 4.83
CA LEU A 356 -20.30 -14.41 4.49
C LEU A 356 -21.29 -15.57 4.38
N GLU A 357 -20.89 -16.70 3.79
CA GLU A 357 -21.73 -17.89 3.72
C GLU A 357 -22.04 -18.43 5.12
N PHE A 358 -21.02 -18.51 5.99
CA PHE A 358 -21.19 -18.99 7.34
C PHE A 358 -22.08 -18.06 8.17
N SER A 359 -21.84 -16.75 8.13
CA SER A 359 -22.66 -15.76 8.84
C SER A 359 -24.11 -15.81 8.38
N TYR A 360 -24.35 -15.98 7.08
CA TYR A 360 -25.69 -16.12 6.51
C TYR A 360 -26.36 -17.44 6.91
N SER A 361 -25.61 -18.54 6.98
CA SER A 361 -26.12 -19.87 7.33
C SER A 361 -26.47 -20.02 8.82
N GLN A 362 -25.78 -19.28 9.70
CA GLN A 362 -26.01 -19.30 11.14
C GLN A 362 -27.01 -18.22 11.60
N ALA A 363 -27.42 -17.32 10.69
CA ALA A 363 -28.37 -16.25 10.97
C ALA A 363 -29.82 -16.75 10.99
N PRO A 364 -30.62 -16.40 12.01
CA PRO A 364 -32.07 -16.57 11.98
C PRO A 364 -32.70 -15.84 10.78
N SER A 365 -33.78 -16.37 10.21
CA SER A 365 -34.46 -15.84 9.01
C SER A 365 -34.87 -14.36 9.13
N ASN A 366 -35.17 -13.88 10.33
CA ASN A 366 -35.57 -12.49 10.61
C ASN A 366 -34.40 -11.51 10.84
N MET A 367 -33.14 -11.97 10.95
CA MET A 367 -31.99 -11.14 11.34
C MET A 367 -30.83 -11.12 10.33
N LYS A 368 -30.97 -11.77 9.17
CA LYS A 368 -29.89 -11.91 8.17
C LYS A 368 -29.28 -10.57 7.73
N SER A 369 -30.10 -9.56 7.47
CA SER A 369 -29.63 -8.22 7.06
C SER A 369 -28.88 -7.48 8.19
N VAL A 370 -29.31 -7.64 9.44
CA VAL A 370 -28.68 -7.02 10.61
C VAL A 370 -27.29 -7.63 10.87
N LEU A 371 -27.15 -8.94 10.70
CA LEU A 371 -25.84 -9.62 10.81
C LEU A 371 -24.87 -9.17 9.70
N GLN A 372 -25.36 -8.99 8.48
CA GLN A 372 -24.54 -8.44 7.38
C GLN A 372 -24.12 -6.99 7.65
N ALA A 373 -25.00 -6.15 8.21
CA ALA A 373 -24.64 -4.81 8.62
C ALA A 373 -23.62 -4.80 9.77
N GLY A 374 -23.70 -5.77 10.69
CA GLY A 374 -22.71 -6.00 11.73
C GLY A 374 -21.31 -6.32 11.18
N TRP A 375 -21.24 -7.13 10.10
CA TRP A 375 -19.99 -7.40 9.38
C TRP A 375 -19.36 -6.13 8.79
N LEU A 376 -20.16 -5.32 8.10
CA LEU A 376 -19.67 -4.05 7.54
C LEU A 376 -19.25 -3.04 8.63
N LEU A 377 -19.90 -3.07 9.79
CA LEU A 377 -19.50 -2.22 10.92
C LEU A 377 -18.12 -2.63 11.47
N THR A 378 -17.84 -3.92 11.59
CA THR A 378 -16.56 -4.42 12.10
C THR A 378 -15.42 -4.11 11.14
N VAL A 379 -15.74 -4.16 9.85
CA VAL A 379 -14.89 -3.68 8.76
C VAL A 379 -14.53 -2.19 8.94
N ALA A 380 -15.51 -1.32 9.19
CA ALA A 380 -15.26 0.10 9.43
C ALA A 380 -14.34 0.36 10.65
N PHE A 381 -14.51 -0.40 11.74
CA PHE A 381 -13.60 -0.34 12.89
C PHE A 381 -12.17 -0.77 12.53
N GLY A 382 -12.03 -1.74 11.62
CA GLY A 382 -10.73 -2.16 11.09
C GLY A 382 -9.96 -1.06 10.41
N ASN A 383 -10.61 -0.35 9.50
CA ASN A 383 -9.99 0.77 8.78
C ASN A 383 -9.48 1.86 9.72
N ILE A 384 -10.22 2.13 10.80
CA ILE A 384 -9.81 3.10 11.82
C ILE A 384 -8.53 2.62 12.53
N ILE A 385 -8.45 1.33 12.89
CA ILE A 385 -7.26 0.76 13.53
C ILE A 385 -6.04 0.87 12.61
N VAL A 386 -6.18 0.58 11.31
CA VAL A 386 -5.08 0.73 10.33
C VAL A 386 -4.58 2.15 10.28
N LEU A 387 -5.49 3.13 10.19
CA LEU A 387 -5.12 4.53 10.11
C LEU A 387 -4.38 5.00 11.36
N ILE A 388 -4.79 4.52 12.55
CA ILE A 388 -4.10 4.82 13.80
C ILE A 388 -2.72 4.17 13.83
N VAL A 389 -2.59 2.89 13.44
CA VAL A 389 -1.29 2.19 13.43
C VAL A 389 -0.34 2.81 12.41
N ALA A 390 -0.83 3.15 11.21
CA ALA A 390 -0.06 3.82 10.17
C ALA A 390 0.35 5.25 10.57
N GLY A 391 -0.50 5.97 11.30
CA GLY A 391 -0.20 7.31 11.82
C GLY A 391 0.71 7.32 13.05
N ALA A 392 0.63 6.30 13.90
CA ALA A 392 1.44 6.17 15.12
C ALA A 392 2.80 5.49 14.86
N GLY A 393 2.88 4.64 13.85
CA GLY A 393 4.10 3.96 13.42
C GLY A 393 5.02 4.92 12.68
N HIS A 394 5.94 5.57 13.39
CA HIS A 394 7.12 6.21 12.78
C HIS A 394 8.12 5.14 12.31
N PHE A 395 7.70 4.21 11.45
CA PHE A 395 8.62 3.28 10.81
C PHE A 395 9.27 3.98 9.63
N SER A 396 10.60 4.12 9.67
CA SER A 396 11.37 4.65 8.53
C SER A 396 11.35 3.69 7.34
N GLU A 397 11.23 2.39 7.63
CA GLU A 397 11.34 1.33 6.64
C GLU A 397 9.98 0.68 6.32
N GLN A 398 9.64 0.55 5.04
CA GLN A 398 8.38 -0.05 4.59
C GLN A 398 8.30 -1.55 4.86
N TRP A 399 9.42 -2.28 4.76
CA TRP A 399 9.42 -3.74 4.99
C TRP A 399 9.05 -4.10 6.43
N ALA A 400 9.42 -3.25 7.40
CA ALA A 400 9.10 -3.45 8.81
C ALA A 400 7.60 -3.32 9.08
N GLU A 401 6.92 -2.42 8.35
CA GLU A 401 5.47 -2.28 8.38
C GLU A 401 4.77 -3.57 7.91
N TYR A 402 5.24 -4.18 6.82
CA TYR A 402 4.69 -5.46 6.33
C TYR A 402 4.89 -6.61 7.32
N ILE A 403 6.07 -6.70 7.97
CA ILE A 403 6.31 -7.72 9.01
C ILE A 403 5.40 -7.50 10.22
N LEU A 404 5.17 -6.26 10.62
CA LEU A 404 4.26 -5.93 11.71
C LEU A 404 2.83 -6.39 11.39
N PHE A 405 2.35 -6.14 10.16
CA PHE A 405 1.04 -6.64 9.72
C PHE A 405 1.00 -8.16 9.66
N ALA A 406 2.03 -8.81 9.13
CA ALA A 406 2.11 -10.27 9.10
C ALA A 406 2.00 -10.89 10.51
N ALA A 407 2.72 -10.31 11.48
CA ALA A 407 2.70 -10.75 12.87
C ALA A 407 1.35 -10.53 13.54
N LEU A 408 0.73 -9.37 13.33
CA LEU A 408 -0.60 -9.07 13.86
C LEU A 408 -1.66 -10.02 13.32
N LEU A 409 -1.65 -10.29 12.01
CA LEU A 409 -2.54 -11.26 11.37
C LEU A 409 -2.32 -12.68 11.88
N LEU A 410 -1.07 -13.07 12.13
CA LEU A 410 -0.76 -14.39 12.69
C LEU A 410 -1.31 -14.53 14.12
N VAL A 411 -1.19 -13.49 14.95
CA VAL A 411 -1.78 -13.48 16.31
C VAL A 411 -3.30 -13.62 16.24
N VAL A 412 -3.95 -12.86 15.36
CA VAL A 412 -5.41 -12.97 15.12
C VAL A 412 -5.78 -14.37 14.65
N CYS A 413 -5.02 -14.96 13.72
CA CYS A 413 -5.22 -16.32 13.23
C CYS A 413 -5.14 -17.36 14.36
N VAL A 414 -4.17 -17.24 15.27
CA VAL A 414 -4.04 -18.14 16.43
C VAL A 414 -5.22 -17.99 17.39
N ILE A 415 -5.62 -16.76 17.71
CA ILE A 415 -6.78 -16.52 18.59
C ILE A 415 -8.06 -17.08 17.94
N PHE A 416 -8.25 -16.83 16.66
CA PHE A 416 -9.38 -17.33 15.88
C PHE A 416 -9.41 -18.85 15.83
N ALA A 417 -8.27 -19.51 15.62
CA ALA A 417 -8.16 -20.97 15.63
C ALA A 417 -8.53 -21.56 16.99
N ILE A 418 -8.15 -20.91 18.10
CA ILE A 418 -8.53 -21.32 19.45
C ILE A 418 -10.04 -21.16 19.65
N MET A 419 -10.60 -20.00 19.28
CA MET A 419 -12.05 -19.76 19.38
C MET A 419 -12.86 -20.73 18.54
N ALA A 420 -12.40 -21.05 17.32
CA ALA A 420 -13.01 -22.02 16.43
C ALA A 420 -13.05 -23.42 17.01
N LYS A 421 -12.07 -23.80 17.83
CA LYS A 421 -12.06 -25.11 18.50
C LYS A 421 -13.17 -25.23 19.56
N PHE A 422 -13.56 -24.13 20.19
CA PHE A 422 -14.58 -24.10 21.23
C PHE A 422 -15.97 -23.71 20.70
N TYR A 423 -16.10 -23.44 19.39
CA TYR A 423 -17.35 -23.03 18.79
C TYR A 423 -18.30 -24.22 18.55
N THR A 424 -19.52 -24.10 19.05
CA THR A 424 -20.60 -25.06 18.82
C THR A 424 -21.50 -24.54 17.70
N TYR A 425 -21.63 -25.32 16.62
CA TYR A 425 -22.52 -25.01 15.50
C TYR A 425 -23.99 -24.99 15.94
N ILE A 426 -24.72 -23.96 15.54
CA ILE A 426 -26.15 -23.82 15.83
C ILE A 426 -26.93 -24.30 14.61
N ASN A 427 -27.93 -25.16 14.84
CA ASN A 427 -28.84 -25.60 13.80
C ASN A 427 -29.99 -24.56 13.68
N PRO A 428 -30.11 -23.81 12.57
CA PRO A 428 -31.10 -22.75 12.44
C PRO A 428 -32.54 -23.27 12.56
N ALA A 429 -32.81 -24.51 12.14
CA ALA A 429 -34.14 -25.11 12.25
C ALA A 429 -34.60 -25.31 13.70
N GLU A 430 -33.68 -25.59 14.63
CA GLU A 430 -34.00 -25.73 16.05
C GLU A 430 -34.29 -24.37 16.69
N VAL A 431 -33.59 -23.32 16.25
CA VAL A 431 -33.80 -21.96 16.72
C VAL A 431 -35.12 -21.39 16.18
N GLU A 432 -35.44 -21.63 14.91
CA GLU A 432 -36.74 -21.26 14.32
C GLU A 432 -37.90 -21.97 15.02
N ALA A 433 -37.76 -23.26 15.32
CA ALA A 433 -38.76 -23.98 16.10
C ALA A 433 -38.98 -23.39 17.50
N GLN A 434 -37.90 -22.90 18.15
CA GLN A 434 -38.02 -22.17 19.43
C GLN A 434 -38.75 -20.83 19.27
N PHE A 435 -38.46 -20.06 18.21
CA PHE A 435 -39.17 -18.80 17.96
C PHE A 435 -40.66 -19.02 17.72
N ASP A 436 -41.02 -20.03 16.92
CA ASP A 436 -42.42 -20.39 16.67
C ASP A 436 -43.15 -20.81 17.96
N GLU A 437 -42.48 -21.55 18.85
CA GLU A 437 -43.04 -21.91 20.15
C GLU A 437 -43.22 -20.70 21.07
N ASP A 438 -42.26 -19.77 21.08
CA ASP A 438 -42.32 -18.59 21.92
C ASP A 438 -43.36 -17.57 21.44
N GLU A 439 -43.57 -17.43 20.12
CA GLU A 439 -44.69 -16.66 19.57
C GLU A 439 -46.04 -17.28 19.96
N LYS A 440 -46.18 -18.61 19.81
CA LYS A 440 -47.40 -19.32 20.24
C LYS A 440 -47.70 -19.13 21.73
N LYS A 441 -46.67 -19.12 22.59
CA LYS A 441 -46.84 -18.85 24.03
C LYS A 441 -47.26 -17.42 24.30
N LYS A 442 -46.69 -16.43 23.61
CA LYS A 442 -47.09 -15.02 23.75
C LYS A 442 -48.51 -14.78 23.27
N ASP A 443 -48.93 -15.40 22.17
CA ASP A 443 -50.30 -15.31 21.67
C ASP A 443 -51.31 -15.97 22.62
N ALA A 444 -50.93 -17.09 23.24
CA ALA A 444 -51.74 -17.74 24.28
C ALA A 444 -51.88 -16.85 25.53
N GLU A 445 -50.79 -16.26 26.04
CA GLU A 445 -50.84 -15.32 27.18
C GLU A 445 -51.65 -14.05 26.87
N LYS A 446 -51.60 -13.57 25.61
CA LYS A 446 -52.36 -12.39 25.19
C LYS A 446 -53.86 -12.67 25.07
N ASN A 447 -54.24 -13.89 24.68
CA ASN A 447 -55.63 -14.33 24.63
C ASN A 447 -56.21 -14.59 26.04
N ASP A 448 -55.39 -15.00 27.01
CA ASP A 448 -55.81 -15.12 28.42
C ASP A 448 -55.98 -13.75 29.12
N LEU A 449 -55.41 -12.67 28.58
CA LEU A 449 -55.51 -11.31 29.14
C LEU A 449 -56.80 -10.54 28.78
N TYR A 450 -57.65 -11.11 27.92
CA TYR A 450 -59.01 -10.61 27.64
C TYR A 450 -60.04 -11.65 28.08
N PRO A 451 -60.57 -11.59 29.32
CA PRO A 451 -61.71 -12.42 29.66
C PRO A 451 -62.91 -11.95 28.84
N THR A 452 -63.43 -12.86 28.03
CA THR A 452 -64.70 -12.73 27.30
C THR A 452 -65.79 -12.18 28.23
N LEU A 453 -66.24 -10.94 28.00
CA LEU A 453 -67.52 -10.48 28.53
C LEU A 453 -68.61 -11.38 27.91
N GLY A 454 -69.23 -12.22 28.74
CA GLY A 454 -70.35 -13.06 28.34
C GLY A 454 -71.56 -12.22 27.89
N PRO A 455 -72.46 -12.81 27.08
CA PRO A 455 -73.55 -12.06 26.44
C PRO A 455 -74.60 -11.62 27.46
N VAL A 456 -74.97 -10.34 27.39
CA VAL A 456 -76.12 -9.78 28.12
C VAL A 456 -77.40 -10.38 27.54
N SER A 457 -78.06 -11.23 28.33
CA SER A 457 -79.39 -11.76 28.03
C SER A 457 -80.42 -10.63 28.17
N GLN A 458 -80.98 -10.17 27.05
CA GLN A 458 -82.25 -9.44 27.06
C GLN A 458 -83.41 -10.44 26.99
N THR A 459 -84.19 -10.51 28.06
CA THR A 459 -85.58 -11.01 27.99
C THR A 459 -86.44 -10.27 29.02
N GLN A 460 -87.40 -9.50 28.48
CA GLN A 460 -88.66 -8.98 29.05
C GLN A 460 -88.78 -8.63 30.55
N MET A 461 -88.98 -7.33 30.84
CA MET A 461 -90.30 -6.71 30.99
C MET A 461 -90.22 -5.21 30.74
#